data_AF-A0A9E7ICN5-F1
#
_entry.id   AF-A0A9E7ICN5-F1
#
_cell.length_a   1.000
_cell.length_b   1.000
_cell.length_c   1.000
_cell.angle_alpha   90.00
_cell.angle_beta   90.00
_cell.angle_gamma   90.00
#
_symmetry.space_group_name_H-M   'P 1'
#
loop_
_entity.id
_entity.type
_entity.pdbx_description
1 polymer ?
#
loop_
_entity_poly.entity_id
_entity_poly.type
_entity_poly.pdbx_seq_one_letter_code
_entity_poly.pdbx_strand_id
1 'polypeptide(L)' 'MMSSTKSPADHDTAHLLNTYTFLTTVVHGFDEYTNLVVGEAEELNVNEKNKKRKPLGGILLKGDNITLMTNTQL' A
#
# COMPACT_ATOMS: atom_id res chain seq x y z
N MET A 1 -12.79 -4.39 -34.68
CA MET A 1 -12.42 -3.78 -33.38
C MET A 1 -11.86 -4.88 -32.50
N MET A 2 -10.55 -4.90 -32.27
CA MET A 2 -9.94 -5.85 -31.34
C MET A 2 -10.11 -5.30 -29.93
N SER A 3 -10.90 -6.00 -29.12
CA SER A 3 -10.86 -5.83 -27.66
C SER A 3 -9.51 -6.36 -27.20
N SER A 4 -8.58 -5.47 -26.91
CA SER A 4 -7.34 -5.81 -26.22
C SER A 4 -7.69 -6.07 -24.76
N THR A 5 -8.09 -7.30 -24.45
CA THR A 5 -8.09 -7.80 -23.08
C THR A 5 -6.65 -7.76 -22.60
N LYS A 6 -6.35 -6.87 -21.64
CA LYS A 6 -5.03 -6.78 -21.02
C LYS A 6 -4.60 -8.17 -20.51
N SER A 7 -3.31 -8.45 -20.66
CA SER A 7 -2.69 -9.71 -20.23
C SER A 7 -2.90 -9.90 -18.71
N PRO A 8 -3.12 -11.14 -18.21
CA PRO A 8 -3.21 -11.41 -16.77
C PRO A 8 -2.00 -10.93 -15.95
N ALA A 9 -0.85 -10.68 -16.61
CA ALA A 9 0.35 -10.16 -16.00
C ALA A 9 0.25 -8.69 -15.52
N ASP A 10 -0.77 -7.94 -15.96
CA ASP A 10 -0.92 -6.52 -15.62
C ASP A 10 -1.60 -6.28 -14.26
N HIS A 11 -2.06 -7.34 -13.57
CA HIS A 11 -2.90 -7.20 -12.37
C HIS A 11 -2.23 -7.53 -11.02
N ASP A 12 -1.05 -8.16 -11.02
CA ASP A 12 -0.40 -8.66 -9.78
C ASP A 12 1.06 -8.22 -9.62
N THR A 13 1.42 -6.97 -9.95
CA THR A 13 2.74 -6.47 -9.55
C THR A 13 2.75 -6.22 -8.05
N ALA A 14 3.33 -7.15 -7.30
CA ALA A 14 3.64 -6.95 -5.89
C ALA A 14 4.50 -5.68 -5.74
N HIS A 15 3.95 -4.65 -5.11
CA HIS A 15 4.71 -3.46 -4.78
C HIS A 15 5.65 -3.78 -3.61
N LEU A 16 6.94 -3.86 -3.89
CA LEU A 16 7.97 -3.96 -2.87
C LEU A 16 8.10 -2.60 -2.19
N LEU A 17 7.65 -2.51 -0.94
CA LEU A 17 7.87 -1.36 -0.07
C LEU A 17 9.30 -1.39 0.47
N ASN A 18 9.88 -0.22 0.70
CA ASN A 18 11.16 -0.13 1.41
C ASN A 18 10.97 -0.53 2.88
N THR A 19 11.96 -1.17 3.50
CA THR A 19 11.95 -1.58 4.93
C THR A 19 11.73 -0.41 5.90
N TYR A 20 11.98 0.83 5.46
CA TYR A 20 11.80 2.05 6.23
C TYR A 20 10.63 2.90 5.70
N THR A 21 9.47 2.29 5.55
CA THR A 21 8.29 2.94 4.97
C THR A 21 7.22 3.18 6.01
N PHE A 22 6.65 4.39 5.98
CA PHE A 22 5.38 4.69 6.62
C PHE A 22 4.30 4.80 5.55
N LEU A 23 3.16 4.15 5.77
CA LEU A 23 2.00 4.25 4.89
C LEU A 23 0.93 5.12 5.54
N THR A 24 0.50 6.17 4.83
CA THR A 24 -0.74 6.89 5.15
C THR A 24 -1.84 6.31 4.27
N THR A 25 -2.91 5.78 4.85
CA THR A 25 -3.93 5.04 4.10
C THR A 25 -5.31 5.17 4.72
N VAL A 26 -6.35 4.87 3.95
CA VAL A 26 -7.71 4.64 4.46
C VAL A 26 -7.97 3.14 4.51
N VAL A 27 -8.30 2.62 5.69
CA VAL A 27 -8.61 1.19 5.86
C VAL A 27 -10.04 0.92 5.40
N HIS A 28 -10.20 -0.03 4.48
CA HIS A 28 -11.51 -0.49 3.99
C HIS A 28 -11.94 -1.82 4.61
N GLY A 29 -10.99 -2.66 4.99
CA GLY A 29 -11.25 -3.95 5.65
C GLY A 29 -9.99 -4.59 6.20
N PHE A 30 -10.16 -5.51 7.14
CA PHE A 30 -9.09 -6.26 7.78
C PHE A 30 -9.53 -7.69 8.09
N ASP A 31 -8.57 -8.59 8.30
CA ASP A 31 -8.80 -9.97 8.70
C ASP A 31 -8.10 -10.33 10.03
N GLU A 32 -8.23 -11.57 10.47
CA GLU A 32 -7.61 -12.09 11.70
C GLU A 32 -6.07 -12.12 11.67
N TYR A 33 -5.49 -12.10 10.47
CA TYR A 33 -4.04 -12.05 10.26
C TYR A 33 -3.54 -10.62 10.13
N THR A 34 -4.40 -9.62 10.32
CA THR A 34 -4.11 -8.20 10.13
C THR A 34 -3.72 -7.82 8.71
N ASN A 35 -4.06 -8.65 7.71
CA ASN A 35 -4.00 -8.17 6.32
C ASN A 35 -5.02 -7.05 6.15
N LEU A 36 -4.63 -5.97 5.48
CA LEU A 36 -5.48 -4.80 5.29
C LEU A 36 -5.75 -4.57 3.82
N VAL A 37 -7.03 -4.41 3.47
CA VAL A 37 -7.42 -3.77 2.22
C VAL A 37 -7.48 -2.28 2.48
N VAL A 38 -6.58 -1.53 1.86
CA VAL A 38 -6.48 -0.07 2.07
C VAL A 38 -6.57 0.66 0.74
N GLY A 39 -7.18 1.85 0.78
CA GLY A 39 -7.25 2.79 -0.33
C GLY A 39 -6.43 4.04 -0.06
N GLU A 40 -6.25 4.82 -1.13
CA GLU A 40 -5.55 6.12 -1.08
C GLU A 40 -4.17 6.02 -0.42
N ALA A 41 -3.49 4.89 -0.57
CA ALA A 41 -2.23 4.65 0.12
C ALA A 41 -1.11 5.52 -0.45
N GLU A 42 -0.37 6.17 0.44
CA GLU A 42 0.85 6.90 0.13
C GLU A 42 2.03 6.35 0.94
N GLU A 43 3.09 5.97 0.23
CA GLU A 43 4.37 5.57 0.81
C GLU A 43 5.23 6.80 1.11
N LEU A 44 5.70 6.88 2.34
CA LEU A 44 6.68 7.84 2.80
C LEU A 44 7.96 7.11 3.21
N ASN A 45 9.04 7.36 2.47
CA ASN A 45 10.38 6.89 2.83
C ASN A 45 10.99 7.83 3.88
N VAL A 46 11.20 7.34 5.11
CA VAL A 46 11.72 8.18 6.21
C VAL A 46 13.23 8.43 6.14
N ASN A 47 13.95 7.63 5.36
CA ASN A 47 15.40 7.79 5.18
C ASN A 47 15.73 8.80 4.06
N GLU A 48 14.75 9.19 3.24
CA GLU A 48 14.95 10.23 2.24
C GLU A 48 14.88 11.62 2.86
N LYS A 49 15.94 12.41 2.63
CA LYS A 49 16.03 13.81 3.09
C LYS A 49 14.85 14.67 2.65
N ASN A 50 14.27 14.36 1.51
CA ASN A 50 13.17 15.13 0.91
C ASN A 50 11.78 14.62 1.32
N LYS A 51 11.68 13.54 2.13
CA LYS A 51 10.41 12.96 2.59
C LYS A 51 9.38 12.82 1.47
N LYS A 52 9.81 12.32 0.31
CA LYS A 52 8.94 12.22 -0.86
C LYS A 52 7.82 11.22 -0.58
N ARG A 53 6.59 11.62 -0.89
CA ARG A 53 5.41 10.77 -0.87
C ARG A 53 5.21 10.16 -2.24
N LYS A 54 5.01 8.84 -2.29
CA LYS A 54 4.72 8.09 -3.50
C LYS A 54 3.29 7.56 -3.42
N PRO A 55 2.38 7.98 -4.31
CA PRO A 55 1.03 7.42 -4.35
C PRO A 55 1.10 5.96 -4.82
N LEU A 56 0.45 5.07 -4.07
CA LEU A 56 0.30 3.65 -4.37
C LEU A 56 -1.14 3.29 -4.73
N GLY A 57 -2.13 4.05 -4.24
CA GLY A 57 -3.55 3.80 -4.51
C GLY A 57 -4.12 2.68 -3.64
N GLY A 58 -4.93 1.79 -4.23
CA GLY A 58 -5.52 0.66 -3.54
C GLY A 58 -4.54 -0.51 -3.45
N ILE A 59 -4.21 -0.96 -2.24
CA ILE A 59 -3.27 -2.06 -2.01
C ILE A 59 -3.80 -3.06 -0.98
N LEU A 60 -3.35 -4.31 -1.11
CA LEU A 60 -3.46 -5.31 -0.05
C LEU A 60 -2.15 -5.34 0.75
N LEU A 61 -2.19 -4.85 1.98
CA LEU A 61 -1.04 -4.86 2.88
C LEU A 61 -1.03 -6.16 3.69
N LYS A 62 0.04 -6.94 3.59
CA LYS A 62 0.19 -8.19 4.36
C LYS A 62 0.48 -7.89 5.83
N GLY A 63 -0.24 -8.56 6.73
CA GLY A 63 -0.14 -8.38 8.18
C GLY A 63 1.25 -8.63 8.75
N ASP A 64 1.99 -9.60 8.21
CA ASP A 64 3.38 -9.90 8.62
C ASP A 64 4.34 -8.72 8.44
N ASN A 65 4.01 -7.77 7.56
CA ASN A 65 4.82 -6.58 7.29
C ASN A 65 4.37 -5.35 8.12
N ILE A 66 3.35 -5.50 8.97
CA ILE A 66 2.82 -4.40 9.80
C ILE A 66 3.46 -4.47 11.19
N THR A 67 4.33 -3.51 11.49
CA THR A 67 4.94 -3.39 12.83
C THR A 67 4.11 -2.55 13.80
N LEU A 68 3.53 -1.45 13.31
CA LEU A 68 2.76 -0.51 14.12
C LEU A 68 1.62 0.09 13.29
N MET A 69 0.43 0.19 13.90
CA MET A 69 -0.69 0.97 13.38
C MET A 69 -1.04 2.08 14.35
N THR A 70 -1.24 3.29 13.81
CA THR A 70 -1.71 4.44 14.57
C THR A 70 -2.86 5.09 13.85
N ASN A 71 -3.87 5.50 14.61
CA ASN A 71 -4.87 6.44 14.15
C ASN A 71 -4.22 7.83 13.97
N THR A 72 -4.65 8.56 12.95
CA THR A 72 -4.40 10.00 12.87
C THR A 72 -5.47 10.71 13.70
N GLN A 73 -5.07 11.30 14.84
CA GLN A 73 -5.89 12.28 15.52
C GLN A 73 -5.74 13.62 14.78
N LEU A 74 -6.87 14.18 14.35
CA LEU A 74 -6.97 15.57 13.88
C LEU A 74 -7.04 16.53 15.06
#